data_AF-A0A0S8KHW4-F1
#
_entry.id   AF-A0A0S8KHW4-F1
#
_cell.length_a   1.000
_cell.length_b   1.000
_cell.length_c   1.000
_cell.angle_alpha   90.00
_cell.angle_beta   90.00
_cell.angle_gamma   90.00
#
_symmetry.space_group_name_H-M   'P 1'
#
loop_
_entity.id
_entity.type
_entity.pdbx_description
1 polymer ?
#
loop_
_entity_poly.entity_id
_entity_poly.type
_entity_poly.pdbx_seq_one_letter_code
_entity_poly.pdbx_strand_id
1 'polypeptide(L)'
;MTEEELETLLATVTPERIRQLAQEIEAEQPRANRGTAPLFEVLAALTADLPIGAAAERSPVELRLRKAVIAAVEQIDSLMFVEGDG
;
A
#
# COMPACT_ATOMS: atom_id res chain seq x y z
N MET A 1 -10.28 2.85 14.84
CA MET A 1 -8.91 3.40 14.85
C MET A 1 -8.95 4.88 15.19
N THR A 2 -8.01 5.38 15.98
CA THR A 2 -7.88 6.81 16.32
C THR A 2 -7.07 7.56 15.25
N GLU A 3 -7.09 8.89 15.29
CA GLU A 3 -6.27 9.72 14.39
C GLU A 3 -4.77 9.50 14.63
N GLU A 4 -4.33 9.35 15.88
CA GLU A 4 -2.93 9.11 16.23
C GLU A 4 -2.43 7.74 15.74
N GLU A 5 -3.28 6.71 15.81
CA GLU A 5 -2.99 5.39 15.24
C GLU A 5 -2.86 5.47 13.70
N LEU A 6 -3.69 6.30 13.05
CA LEU A 6 -3.62 6.53 11.61
C LEU A 6 -2.35 7.27 11.20
N GLU A 7 -1.97 8.32 11.93
CA GLU A 7 -0.72 9.05 11.68
C GLU A 7 0.50 8.14 11.87
N THR A 8 0.50 7.32 12.92
CA THR A 8 1.54 6.33 13.17
C THR A 8 1.64 5.34 12.02
N LEU A 9 0.51 4.84 11.53
CA LEU A 9 0.47 3.95 10.37
C LEU A 9 1.00 4.65 9.11
N LEU A 10 0.55 5.87 8.83
CA LEU A 10 1.01 6.66 7.68
C LEU A 10 2.51 6.92 7.72
N ALA A 11 3.10 7.11 8.90
CA ALA A 11 4.54 7.26 9.06
C ALA A 11 5.33 6.00 8.69
N THR A 12 4.70 4.82 8.70
CA THR A 12 5.34 3.57 8.23
C THR A 12 5.39 3.46 6.69
N VAL A 13 4.61 4.27 5.99
CA VAL A 13 4.53 4.31 4.51
C VAL A 13 5.72 5.09 3.96
N THR A 14 6.90 4.47 4.03
CA THR A 14 8.17 5.01 3.53
C THR A 14 8.51 4.44 2.15
N PRO A 15 9.31 5.15 1.33
CA PRO A 15 9.76 4.63 0.03
C PRO A 15 10.44 3.25 0.15
N GLU A 16 11.26 3.04 1.18
CA GLU A 16 11.94 1.77 1.43
C GLU A 16 10.95 0.65 1.75
N ARG A 17 9.95 0.92 2.60
CA ARG A 17 8.92 -0.06 2.96
C ARG A 17 8.07 -0.42 1.76
N ILE A 18 7.68 0.56 0.94
CA ILE A 18 6.90 0.33 -0.27
C ILE A 18 7.69 -0.47 -1.31
N ARG A 19 8.98 -0.18 -1.49
CA ARG A 19 9.85 -0.98 -2.36
C ARG A 19 9.92 -2.44 -1.89
N GLN A 20 10.11 -2.66 -0.59
CA GLN A 20 10.16 -4.01 -0.02
C GLN A 20 8.84 -4.77 -0.24
N LEU A 21 7.71 -4.15 0.10
CA LEU A 21 6.39 -4.76 -0.08
C LEU A 21 6.11 -5.09 -1.55
N ALA A 22 6.44 -4.19 -2.47
CA ALA A 22 6.26 -4.43 -3.90
C ALA A 22 7.06 -5.64 -4.38
N GLN A 23 8.30 -5.82 -3.90
CA GLN A 23 9.14 -6.97 -4.24
C GLN A 23 8.62 -8.28 -3.63
N GLU A 24 8.13 -8.24 -2.40
CA GLU A 24 7.50 -9.40 -1.74
C GLU A 24 6.25 -9.85 -2.51
N ILE A 25 5.36 -8.91 -2.84
CA ILE A 25 4.14 -9.16 -3.62
C ILE A 25 4.48 -9.67 -5.03
N GLU A 26 5.46 -9.07 -5.71
CA GLU A 26 5.89 -9.53 -7.03
C GLU A 26 6.43 -10.97 -7.00
N ALA A 27 7.15 -11.34 -5.93
CA ALA A 27 7.74 -12.66 -5.78
C ALA A 27 6.67 -13.76 -5.63
N GLU A 28 5.54 -13.43 -5.01
CA GLU A 28 4.40 -14.34 -4.81
C GLU A 28 3.52 -14.50 -6.06
N GLN A 29 3.63 -13.58 -7.02
CA GLN A 29 2.83 -13.62 -8.24
C GLN A 29 3.29 -14.69 -9.25
N PRO A 30 2.36 -15.21 -10.08
CA PRO A 30 2.70 -16.04 -11.22
C PRO A 30 3.72 -15.35 -12.14
N ARG A 31 4.57 -16.14 -12.80
CA ARG A 31 5.60 -15.61 -13.72
C ARG A 31 5.05 -14.64 -14.78
N ALA A 32 3.80 -14.81 -15.21
CA ALA A 32 3.15 -13.97 -16.20
C ALA A 32 2.88 -12.53 -15.72
N ASN A 33 2.83 -12.30 -14.39
CA ASN A 33 2.47 -11.01 -13.78
C ASN A 33 3.64 -10.35 -13.02
N ARG A 34 4.84 -10.95 -13.08
CA ARG A 34 6.05 -10.35 -12.51
C ARG A 34 6.35 -9.00 -13.15
N GLY A 35 6.97 -8.11 -12.38
CA GLY A 35 7.15 -6.70 -12.71
C GLY A 35 5.98 -5.80 -12.30
N THR A 36 4.95 -6.33 -11.65
CA THR A 36 3.82 -5.54 -11.13
C THR A 36 3.52 -5.91 -9.69
N ALA A 37 2.99 -4.97 -8.92
CA ALA A 37 2.46 -5.20 -7.57
C ALA A 37 1.11 -4.46 -7.46
N PRO A 38 -0.03 -5.17 -7.31
CA PRO A 38 -1.32 -4.51 -7.24
C PRO A 38 -1.44 -3.63 -6.00
N LEU A 39 -1.90 -2.39 -6.18
CA LEU A 39 -2.05 -1.43 -5.08
C LEU A 39 -2.94 -1.99 -3.95
N PHE A 40 -4.00 -2.74 -4.26
CA PHE A 40 -4.87 -3.31 -3.23
C PHE A 40 -4.13 -4.34 -2.35
N GLU A 41 -3.16 -5.07 -2.90
CA GLU A 41 -2.34 -6.01 -2.13
C GLU A 41 -1.35 -5.27 -1.23
N VAL A 42 -0.77 -4.16 -1.72
CA VAL A 42 0.05 -3.26 -0.89
C VAL A 42 -0.75 -2.71 0.28
N LEU A 43 -1.98 -2.24 0.02
CA LEU A 43 -2.87 -1.71 1.07
C LEU A 43 -3.30 -2.81 2.06
N ALA A 44 -3.57 -4.02 1.58
CA ALA A 44 -3.87 -5.17 2.42
C ALA A 44 -2.68 -5.52 3.33
N ALA A 45 -1.46 -5.54 2.79
CA ALA A 45 -0.24 -5.80 3.56
C ALA A 45 0.02 -4.73 4.63
N LEU A 46 -0.21 -3.45 4.32
CA LEU A 46 -0.07 -2.35 5.28
C LEU A 46 -1.12 -2.41 6.41
N THR A 47 -2.25 -3.06 6.19
CA THR A 47 -3.37 -3.10 7.13
C THR A 47 -3.62 -4.49 7.75
N ALA A 48 -2.79 -5.49 7.42
CA ALA A 48 -2.99 -6.89 7.77
C ALA A 48 -3.13 -7.12 9.29
N ASP A 49 -2.34 -6.39 10.09
CA ASP A 49 -2.30 -6.53 11.55
C ASP A 49 -3.24 -5.55 12.27
N LEU A 50 -4.02 -4.75 11.54
CA LEU A 50 -4.88 -3.75 12.14
C LEU A 50 -6.29 -4.32 12.43
N PRO A 51 -6.88 -4.05 13.60
CA PRO A 51 -8.23 -4.50 13.95
C PRO A 51 -9.31 -3.64 13.26
N ILE A 52 -9.17 -3.38 11.95
CA ILE A 52 -10.15 -2.59 11.18
C ILE A 52 -11.25 -3.54 10.69
N GLY A 53 -12.25 -3.78 11.54
CA GLY A 53 -13.32 -4.75 11.29
C GLY A 53 -14.49 -4.22 10.45
N ALA A 54 -14.76 -2.90 10.46
CA ALA A 54 -15.92 -2.31 9.79
C ALA A 54 -15.55 -1.62 8.47
N ALA A 55 -16.34 -1.86 7.41
CA ALA A 55 -16.14 -1.24 6.09
C ALA A 55 -16.19 0.30 6.12
N ALA A 56 -17.03 0.88 6.99
CA ALA A 56 -17.13 2.32 7.17
C ALA A 56 -15.87 2.94 7.80
N GLU A 57 -15.14 2.19 8.63
CA GLU A 57 -13.87 2.62 9.22
C GLU A 57 -12.70 2.44 8.25
N ARG A 58 -12.79 1.46 7.32
CA ARG A 58 -11.76 1.23 6.30
C ARG A 58 -11.68 2.34 5.26
N SER A 59 -12.82 2.87 4.82
CA SER A 59 -12.85 3.76 3.64
C SER A 59 -11.98 5.05 3.79
N PRO A 60 -12.04 5.80 4.91
CA PRO A 60 -11.19 6.98 5.08
C PRO A 60 -9.70 6.63 5.25
N VAL A 61 -9.41 5.52 5.93
CA VAL A 61 -8.05 5.01 6.17
C VAL A 61 -7.41 4.60 4.87
N GLU A 62 -8.11 3.79 4.08
CA GLU A 62 -7.64 3.30 2.79
C GLU A 62 -7.37 4.43 1.81
N LEU A 63 -8.21 5.48 1.80
CA LEU A 63 -7.99 6.66 0.96
C LEU A 63 -6.70 7.40 1.35
N ARG A 64 -6.43 7.57 2.65
CA ARG A 64 -5.19 8.22 3.10
C ARG A 64 -3.96 7.36 2.84
N LEU A 65 -4.05 6.06 3.10
CA LEU A 65 -2.99 5.10 2.78
C LEU A 65 -2.68 5.08 1.28
N ARG A 66 -3.71 5.04 0.43
CA ARG A 66 -3.55 5.11 -1.03
C ARG A 66 -2.74 6.34 -1.44
N LYS A 67 -3.09 7.52 -0.92
CA LYS A 67 -2.36 8.76 -1.21
C LYS A 67 -0.91 8.70 -0.72
N ALA A 68 -0.68 8.17 0.48
CA ALA A 68 0.65 8.02 1.04
C ALA A 68 1.51 7.03 0.21
N VAL A 69 0.93 5.92 -0.24
CA VAL A 69 1.60 4.94 -1.09
C VAL A 69 1.98 5.57 -2.43
N ILE A 70 1.05 6.29 -3.08
CA ILE A 70 1.34 6.98 -4.36
C ILE A 70 2.49 7.98 -4.18
N ALA A 71 2.41 8.83 -3.14
CA ALA A 71 3.47 9.80 -2.84
C ALA A 71 4.82 9.15 -2.49
N ALA A 72 4.81 7.98 -1.87
CA ALA A 72 6.02 7.21 -1.61
C ALA A 72 6.60 6.60 -2.90
N VAL A 73 5.74 6.10 -3.81
CA VAL A 73 6.17 5.56 -5.12
C VAL A 73 6.80 6.64 -5.99
N GLU A 74 6.30 7.87 -5.98
CA GLU A 74 6.89 9.00 -6.71
C GLU A 74 8.34 9.31 -6.31
N GLN A 75 8.79 8.82 -5.15
CA GLN A 75 10.16 8.98 -4.64
C GLN A 75 11.07 7.78 -4.96
N ILE A 76 10.56 6.76 -5.66
CA ILE A 76 11.28 5.53 -5.97
C ILE A 76 11.55 5.49 -7.48
N ASP A 77 12.77 5.82 -7.92
CA ASP A 77 13.14 5.86 -9.34
C ASP A 77 12.84 4.57 -10.13
N SER A 78 12.83 3.42 -9.44
CA SER A 78 12.59 2.10 -10.06
C SER A 78 11.12 1.67 -10.10
N LEU A 79 10.21 2.45 -9.52
CA LEU A 79 8.79 2.14 -9.47
C LEU A 79 7.98 3.26 -10.12
N MET A 80 6.84 2.89 -10.68
CA MET A 80 5.89 3.83 -11.24
C MET A 80 4.50 3.39 -10.83
N PHE A 81 3.71 4.32 -10.31
CA PHE A 81 2.29 4.08 -10.11
C PHE A 81 1.59 4.17 -11.46
N VAL A 82 0.91 3.09 -11.85
CA VAL A 82 0.09 3.04 -13.06
C VAL A 82 -1.36 2.86 -12.62
N GLU A 83 -2.21 3.81 -12.98
CA GLU A 83 -3.65 3.68 -12.78
C GLU A 83 -4.18 2.69 -13.82
N GLY A 84 -4.60 1.51 -13.35
CA GLY A 84 -5.32 0.56 -14.18
C GLY A 84 -6.79 0.91 -14.21
N ASP A 85 -7.41 0.89 -15.39
CA ASP A 85 -8.86 0.84 -15.50
C ASP A 85 -9.32 -0.47 -14.83
N GLY A 86 -9.95 -0.34 -13.66
CA GLY A 86 -10.57 -1.46 -12.95
C GLY A 86 -11.75 -2.05 -13.71
#